data_AF-A0A2J8KCU5-F1
#
_entry.id   AF-A0A2J8KCU5-F1
#
_cell.length_a   1.000
_cell.length_b   1.000
_cell.length_c   1.000
_cell.angle_alpha   90.00
_cell.angle_beta   90.00
_cell.angle_gamma   90.00
#
_symmetry.space_group_name_H-M   'P 1'
#
loop_
_entity.id
_entity.type
_entity.pdbx_description
1 polymer ?
#
loop_
_entity_poly.entity_id
_entity_poly.type
_entity_poly.pdbx_seq_one_letter_code
_entity_poly.pdbx_strand_id
1 'polypeptide(L)'
;GLSKSLGLIEGYGGRGKGGLPATLSPAEEEKAKGPHEKYGYNSYLSEKISLDRSIPDYRPTKCKELKYSKDLPQISIIFIFVNEALSVILRSVHSAVNHTPTHLLKEIILVDDNSDEEELKVPLEEYVHKRYPGLVKVVRNQKREGLIRARIEGWKVATGQVTGFFDAHVEFTAGWAEPVLSRIQENRKRVILPSIDNIKQDNFEVQRYENSAHGYSWELWCMYISPPKDWWDAGDPSLPIRTPAMIGCSFVVNRKFFGEIGLLDPGMDVYGGENIELGIKVWLCGGSMEVLPCSRVAHIERKKKPYNSNIGFYTKRNALRVAEVWMDDYKSHVYIAWNLPLENPGIDIGDVSERRALRKSLKCKNFQWYLDHVYPEMRRYNNTVAYGELRNNKAKDVCLDQGPLENHTAILYPCHGWGPQ
;
A
#
# COMPACT_ATOMS: atom_id res chain seq x y z
N GLY A 1 -0.40 -19.38 -27.21
CA GLY A 1 -0.64 -17.98 -26.83
C GLY A 1 0.68 -17.26 -26.69
N LEU A 2 0.63 -15.93 -26.62
CA LEU A 2 1.80 -15.06 -26.40
C LEU A 2 2.54 -15.41 -25.09
N SER A 3 1.82 -15.93 -24.08
CA SER A 3 2.39 -16.32 -22.79
C SER A 3 3.30 -17.55 -22.88
N LYS A 4 3.04 -18.45 -23.83
CA LYS A 4 3.76 -19.73 -23.95
C LYS A 4 5.24 -19.53 -24.28
N SER A 5 5.58 -18.49 -25.05
CA SER A 5 6.99 -18.14 -25.34
C SER A 5 7.73 -17.62 -24.10
N LEU A 6 7.00 -17.17 -23.07
CA LEU A 6 7.53 -16.74 -21.78
C LEU A 6 7.46 -17.85 -20.72
N GLY A 7 7.04 -19.07 -21.10
CA GLY A 7 6.85 -20.18 -20.16
C GLY A 7 5.62 -20.04 -19.24
N LEU A 8 4.71 -19.11 -19.55
CA LEU A 8 3.53 -18.80 -18.76
C LEU A 8 2.26 -19.44 -19.34
N ILE A 9 1.23 -19.56 -18.48
CA ILE A 9 -0.03 -20.25 -18.78
C ILE A 9 -1.16 -19.23 -18.85
N GLU A 10 -2.04 -19.35 -19.85
CA GLU A 10 -3.26 -18.54 -20.01
C GLU A 10 -4.51 -19.44 -19.93
N GLY A 11 -5.67 -18.83 -19.65
CA GLY A 11 -6.99 -19.49 -19.58
C GLY A 11 -7.49 -19.80 -18.16
N TYR A 12 -8.78 -20.09 -18.02
CA TYR A 12 -9.46 -20.19 -16.72
C TYR A 12 -9.26 -21.52 -15.96
N GLY A 13 -8.35 -22.37 -16.41
CA GLY A 13 -8.09 -23.71 -15.87
C GLY A 13 -6.77 -23.83 -15.11
N GLY A 14 -6.49 -25.03 -14.59
CA GLY A 14 -5.19 -25.38 -14.02
C GLY A 14 -5.06 -25.13 -12.52
N ARG A 15 -3.81 -25.07 -12.06
CA ARG A 15 -3.45 -24.90 -10.64
C ARG A 15 -3.97 -23.55 -10.13
N GLY A 16 -4.44 -23.53 -8.87
CA GLY A 16 -4.88 -22.30 -8.21
C GLY A 16 -6.21 -21.71 -8.73
N LYS A 17 -6.94 -22.44 -9.59
CA LYS A 17 -8.26 -22.02 -10.08
C LYS A 17 -9.22 -21.78 -8.91
N GLY A 18 -9.99 -20.69 -8.99
CA GLY A 18 -10.94 -20.30 -7.95
C GLY A 18 -10.27 -19.80 -6.68
N GLY A 19 -9.00 -19.38 -6.75
CA GLY A 19 -8.20 -18.96 -5.60
C GLY A 19 -7.88 -20.08 -4.61
N LEU A 20 -8.00 -21.36 -5.01
CA LEU A 20 -7.65 -22.50 -4.17
C LEU A 20 -6.13 -22.64 -4.02
N PRO A 21 -5.65 -23.30 -2.94
CA PRO A 21 -4.22 -23.56 -2.77
C PRO A 21 -3.70 -24.40 -3.94
N ALA A 22 -2.54 -24.01 -4.49
CA ALA A 22 -1.84 -24.72 -5.52
C ALA A 22 -0.61 -25.44 -4.95
N THR A 23 -0.28 -26.60 -5.52
CA THR A 23 0.85 -27.43 -5.07
C THR A 23 1.85 -27.68 -6.20
N LEU A 24 3.09 -27.89 -5.80
CA LEU A 24 4.19 -28.34 -6.66
C LEU A 24 4.43 -29.84 -6.42
N SER A 25 4.95 -30.54 -7.43
CA SER A 25 5.53 -31.87 -7.20
C SER A 25 6.86 -31.76 -6.44
N PRO A 26 7.34 -32.84 -5.77
CA PRO A 26 8.60 -32.78 -5.01
C PRO A 26 9.82 -32.30 -5.84
N ALA A 27 9.89 -32.68 -7.11
CA ALA A 27 10.96 -32.23 -8.01
C ALA A 27 10.84 -30.75 -8.41
N GLU A 28 9.62 -30.20 -8.40
CA GLU A 28 9.37 -28.77 -8.62
C GLU A 28 9.67 -27.95 -7.36
N GLU A 29 9.43 -28.50 -6.17
CA GLU A 29 9.73 -27.81 -4.90
C GLU A 29 11.21 -27.48 -4.74
N GLU A 30 12.10 -28.38 -5.15
CA GLU A 30 13.55 -28.11 -5.15
C GLU A 30 13.92 -26.93 -6.07
N LYS A 31 13.24 -26.78 -7.20
CA LYS A 31 13.43 -25.64 -8.11
C LYS A 31 12.86 -24.34 -7.54
N ALA A 32 11.86 -24.42 -6.67
CA ALA A 32 11.17 -23.27 -6.10
C ALA A 32 11.90 -22.60 -4.92
N LYS A 33 12.85 -23.29 -4.26
CA LYS A 33 13.55 -22.78 -3.06
C LYS A 33 14.25 -21.43 -3.30
N GLY A 34 15.10 -21.32 -4.32
CA GLY A 34 15.83 -20.09 -4.63
C GLY A 34 14.92 -18.89 -4.95
N PRO A 35 13.96 -19.04 -5.89
CA PRO A 35 13.01 -17.97 -6.22
C PRO A 35 12.14 -17.52 -5.02
N HIS A 36 11.78 -18.43 -4.11
CA HIS A 36 11.02 -18.09 -2.90
C HIS A 36 11.80 -17.09 -2.03
N GLU A 37 13.08 -17.33 -1.79
CA GLU A 37 13.93 -16.45 -0.98
C GLU A 37 14.14 -15.08 -1.65
N LYS A 38 14.26 -15.04 -2.98
CA LYS A 38 14.45 -13.81 -3.76
C LYS A 38 13.25 -12.87 -3.66
N TYR A 39 12.05 -13.38 -3.94
CA TYR A 39 10.84 -12.54 -4.04
C TYR A 39 10.08 -12.41 -2.71
N GLY A 40 10.31 -13.32 -1.76
CA GLY A 40 9.54 -13.41 -0.51
C GLY A 40 8.15 -14.03 -0.70
N TYR A 41 7.98 -14.78 -1.80
CA TYR A 41 6.83 -15.64 -2.14
C TYR A 41 7.25 -16.64 -3.24
N ASN A 42 6.46 -17.71 -3.46
CA ASN A 42 6.75 -18.80 -4.37
C ASN A 42 6.54 -18.44 -5.86
N SER A 43 7.45 -17.66 -6.43
CA SER A 43 7.34 -17.22 -7.84
C SER A 43 7.37 -18.38 -8.84
N TYR A 44 8.06 -19.48 -8.54
CA TYR A 44 8.06 -20.67 -9.38
C TYR A 44 6.66 -21.29 -9.49
N LEU A 45 5.95 -21.41 -8.36
CA LEU A 45 4.56 -21.84 -8.38
C LEU A 45 3.67 -20.85 -9.14
N SER A 46 3.91 -19.54 -8.99
CA SER A 46 3.20 -18.53 -9.77
C SER A 46 3.32 -18.78 -11.27
N GLU A 47 4.47 -19.15 -11.82
CA GLU A 47 4.60 -19.46 -13.25
C GLU A 47 3.74 -20.65 -13.71
N LYS A 48 3.38 -21.55 -12.78
CA LYS A 48 2.52 -22.72 -13.05
C LYS A 48 1.04 -22.44 -12.82
N ILE A 49 0.70 -21.22 -12.41
CA ILE A 49 -0.66 -20.74 -12.20
C ILE A 49 -1.02 -19.80 -13.34
N SER A 50 -2.19 -20.02 -13.93
CA SER A 50 -2.65 -19.22 -15.06
C SER A 50 -2.69 -17.72 -14.76
N LEU A 51 -2.36 -16.90 -15.76
CA LEU A 51 -2.54 -15.45 -15.74
C LEU A 51 -4.02 -15.05 -15.70
N ASP A 52 -4.93 -15.92 -16.16
CA ASP A 52 -6.38 -15.70 -16.20
C ASP A 52 -7.15 -16.51 -15.15
N ARG A 53 -6.49 -16.93 -14.06
CA ARG A 53 -7.18 -17.70 -13.02
C ARG A 53 -8.35 -16.91 -12.44
N SER A 54 -9.41 -17.60 -12.05
CA SER A 54 -10.46 -17.01 -11.22
C SER A 54 -10.08 -16.99 -9.75
N ILE A 55 -10.61 -16.02 -9.01
CA ILE A 55 -10.51 -15.88 -7.54
C ILE A 55 -11.91 -15.79 -6.92
N PRO A 56 -12.09 -16.14 -5.62
CA PRO A 56 -13.39 -16.12 -4.97
C PRO A 56 -13.93 -14.68 -4.82
N ASP A 57 -15.26 -14.54 -4.87
CA ASP A 57 -15.94 -13.26 -4.61
C ASP A 57 -16.41 -13.17 -3.16
N TYR A 58 -15.56 -12.56 -2.33
CA TYR A 58 -15.79 -12.34 -0.90
C TYR A 58 -16.61 -11.09 -0.56
N ARG A 59 -17.18 -10.39 -1.55
CA ARG A 59 -18.03 -9.22 -1.27
C ARG A 59 -19.27 -9.63 -0.46
N PRO A 60 -19.73 -8.78 0.48
CA PRO A 60 -21.01 -8.96 1.15
C PRO A 60 -22.15 -9.18 0.15
N THR A 61 -23.15 -10.00 0.50
CA THR A 61 -24.27 -10.35 -0.41
C THR A 61 -24.95 -9.11 -0.99
N LYS A 62 -25.23 -8.11 -0.16
CA LYS A 62 -25.85 -6.85 -0.58
C LYS A 62 -25.05 -6.12 -1.67
N CYS A 63 -23.71 -6.20 -1.66
CA CYS A 63 -22.87 -5.57 -2.68
C CYS A 63 -23.11 -6.15 -4.08
N LYS A 64 -23.52 -7.42 -4.19
CA LYS A 64 -23.80 -8.11 -5.45
C LYS A 64 -25.11 -7.65 -6.09
N GLU A 65 -25.99 -7.06 -5.29
CA GLU A 65 -27.31 -6.56 -5.72
C GLU A 65 -27.29 -5.05 -6.04
N LEU A 66 -26.25 -4.34 -5.59
CA LEU A 66 -26.09 -2.91 -5.88
C LEU A 66 -25.96 -2.65 -7.38
N LYS A 67 -26.66 -1.62 -7.86
CA LYS A 67 -26.60 -1.15 -9.24
C LYS A 67 -25.92 0.20 -9.26
N TYR A 68 -24.97 0.37 -10.19
CA TYR A 68 -24.24 1.60 -10.41
C TYR A 68 -24.65 2.24 -11.73
N SER A 69 -24.42 3.55 -11.85
CA SER A 69 -24.58 4.26 -13.12
C SER A 69 -23.67 3.63 -14.18
N LYS A 70 -24.10 3.67 -15.45
CA LYS A 70 -23.23 3.34 -16.59
C LYS A 70 -22.31 4.51 -16.97
N ASP A 71 -22.70 5.73 -16.59
CA ASP A 71 -21.93 6.95 -16.82
C ASP A 71 -21.03 7.21 -15.61
N LEU A 72 -19.96 6.42 -15.50
CA LEU A 72 -18.93 6.55 -14.47
C LEU A 72 -17.62 7.05 -15.10
N PRO A 73 -16.79 7.79 -14.36
CA PRO A 73 -15.53 8.31 -14.88
C PRO A 73 -14.55 7.19 -15.23
N GLN A 74 -13.75 7.38 -16.28
CA GLN A 74 -12.74 6.40 -16.67
C GLN A 74 -11.53 6.43 -15.71
N ILE A 75 -10.96 5.24 -15.46
CA ILE A 75 -9.81 5.01 -14.58
C ILE A 75 -8.55 4.64 -15.36
N SER A 76 -7.43 5.27 -15.02
CA SER A 76 -6.09 4.78 -15.36
C SER A 76 -5.55 3.96 -14.18
N ILE A 77 -5.22 2.69 -14.41
CA ILE A 77 -4.62 1.81 -13.40
C ILE A 77 -3.11 1.92 -13.52
N ILE A 78 -2.42 2.15 -12.40
CA ILE A 78 -0.98 2.38 -12.35
C ILE A 78 -0.38 1.29 -11.44
N PHE A 79 0.42 0.42 -12.02
CA PHE A 79 1.23 -0.55 -11.28
C PHE A 79 2.66 -0.06 -11.19
N ILE A 80 3.23 -0.10 -9.99
CA ILE A 80 4.63 0.22 -9.76
C ILE A 80 5.36 -1.07 -9.42
N PHE A 81 6.52 -1.28 -10.03
CA PHE A 81 7.33 -2.46 -9.75
C PHE A 81 8.83 -2.16 -9.84
N VAL A 82 9.58 -2.99 -9.14
CA VAL A 82 11.02 -3.10 -9.27
C VAL A 82 11.42 -4.54 -9.01
N ASN A 83 12.09 -5.18 -9.97
CA ASN A 83 12.50 -6.58 -9.89
C ASN A 83 11.37 -7.51 -9.41
N GLU A 84 10.16 -7.34 -9.96
CA GLU A 84 8.99 -8.17 -9.64
C GLU A 84 8.91 -9.37 -10.57
N ALA A 85 8.42 -10.52 -10.09
CA ALA A 85 8.29 -11.70 -10.96
C ALA A 85 7.33 -11.44 -12.13
N LEU A 86 7.77 -11.74 -13.36
CA LEU A 86 7.00 -11.47 -14.58
C LEU A 86 5.60 -12.11 -14.56
N SER A 87 5.50 -13.36 -14.06
CA SER A 87 4.22 -14.07 -13.92
C SER A 87 3.20 -13.33 -13.04
N VAL A 88 3.68 -12.61 -12.04
CA VAL A 88 2.85 -11.88 -11.08
C VAL A 88 2.40 -10.54 -11.67
N ILE A 89 3.31 -9.76 -12.27
CA ILE A 89 2.97 -8.52 -12.98
C ILE A 89 1.90 -8.79 -14.03
N LEU A 90 2.12 -9.81 -14.88
CA LEU A 90 1.19 -10.12 -15.95
C LEU A 90 -0.15 -10.63 -15.43
N ARG A 91 -0.19 -11.37 -14.31
CA ARG A 91 -1.47 -11.76 -13.68
C ARG A 91 -2.24 -10.55 -13.14
N SER A 92 -1.55 -9.55 -12.59
CA SER A 92 -2.18 -8.28 -12.21
C SER A 92 -2.76 -7.52 -13.40
N VAL A 93 -2.03 -7.46 -14.52
CA VAL A 93 -2.53 -6.85 -15.77
C VAL A 93 -3.73 -7.62 -16.31
N HIS A 94 -3.65 -8.95 -16.40
CA HIS A 94 -4.74 -9.79 -16.89
C HIS A 94 -5.99 -9.64 -16.03
N SER A 95 -5.86 -9.74 -14.70
CA SER A 95 -7.01 -9.59 -13.80
C SER A 95 -7.62 -8.18 -13.87
N ALA A 96 -6.81 -7.12 -13.99
CA ALA A 96 -7.30 -5.77 -14.17
C ALA A 96 -8.11 -5.62 -15.46
N VAL A 97 -7.63 -6.16 -16.58
CA VAL A 97 -8.36 -6.14 -17.87
C VAL A 97 -9.62 -7.00 -17.82
N ASN A 98 -9.53 -8.21 -17.24
CA ASN A 98 -10.62 -9.18 -17.21
C ASN A 98 -11.76 -8.74 -16.27
N HIS A 99 -11.47 -7.97 -15.22
CA HIS A 99 -12.43 -7.60 -14.18
C HIS A 99 -12.79 -6.11 -14.12
N THR A 100 -12.31 -5.30 -15.06
CA THR A 100 -12.72 -3.90 -15.21
C THR A 100 -13.53 -3.73 -16.51
N PRO A 101 -14.77 -3.20 -16.47
CA PRO A 101 -15.54 -2.96 -17.68
C PRO A 101 -14.78 -2.08 -18.68
N THR A 102 -14.81 -2.47 -19.96
CA THR A 102 -14.01 -1.83 -21.03
C THR A 102 -14.26 -0.34 -21.21
N HIS A 103 -15.49 0.13 -20.96
CA HIS A 103 -15.85 1.56 -21.02
C HIS A 103 -15.28 2.37 -19.84
N LEU A 104 -14.93 1.72 -18.73
CA LEU A 104 -14.36 2.35 -17.53
C LEU A 104 -12.83 2.31 -17.53
N LEU A 105 -12.21 1.27 -18.09
CA LEU A 105 -10.76 1.15 -18.13
C LEU A 105 -10.16 2.05 -19.22
N LYS A 106 -9.51 3.15 -18.84
CA LYS A 106 -8.87 4.07 -19.78
C LYS A 106 -7.57 3.49 -20.34
N GLU A 107 -6.71 3.04 -19.43
CA GLU A 107 -5.36 2.56 -19.70
C GLU A 107 -4.79 1.87 -18.45
N ILE A 108 -3.76 1.05 -18.66
CA ILE A 108 -2.91 0.48 -17.63
C ILE A 108 -1.50 1.00 -17.85
N ILE A 109 -0.87 1.51 -16.79
CA ILE A 109 0.49 2.07 -16.82
C ILE A 109 1.35 1.22 -15.90
N LEU A 110 2.36 0.57 -16.48
CA LEU A 110 3.38 -0.19 -15.78
C LEU A 110 4.60 0.72 -15.58
N VAL A 111 4.84 1.17 -14.34
CA VAL A 111 5.99 1.99 -13.99
C VAL A 111 7.10 1.10 -13.45
N ASP A 112 8.13 0.93 -14.27
CA ASP A 112 9.38 0.24 -13.92
C ASP A 112 10.32 1.22 -13.20
N ASP A 113 10.54 1.01 -11.91
CA ASP A 113 11.48 1.79 -11.09
C ASP A 113 12.93 1.28 -11.24
N ASN A 114 13.36 1.19 -12.49
CA ASN A 114 14.69 0.77 -12.93
C ASN A 114 15.06 -0.65 -12.46
N SER A 115 14.32 -1.64 -12.99
CA SER A 115 14.58 -3.07 -12.78
C SER A 115 15.82 -3.57 -13.53
N ASP A 116 16.49 -4.53 -12.91
CA ASP A 116 17.71 -5.17 -13.41
C ASP A 116 17.41 -6.41 -14.26
N GLU A 117 16.27 -7.06 -14.02
CA GLU A 117 15.90 -8.32 -14.68
C GLU A 117 15.57 -8.13 -16.17
N GLU A 118 16.26 -8.87 -17.04
CA GLU A 118 16.09 -8.77 -18.50
C GLU A 118 14.67 -9.11 -18.98
N GLU A 119 13.97 -10.01 -18.30
CA GLU A 119 12.59 -10.38 -18.63
C GLU A 119 11.60 -9.21 -18.47
N LEU A 120 11.93 -8.22 -17.63
CA LEU A 120 11.12 -7.02 -17.39
C LEU A 120 11.40 -5.89 -18.39
N LYS A 121 12.37 -6.09 -19.28
CA LYS A 121 12.73 -5.12 -20.32
C LYS A 121 11.93 -5.39 -21.59
N VAL A 122 12.62 -5.77 -22.66
CA VAL A 122 12.00 -6.02 -23.98
C VAL A 122 10.90 -7.09 -23.92
N PRO A 123 11.05 -8.23 -23.21
CA PRO A 123 10.03 -9.29 -23.23
C PRO A 123 8.68 -8.86 -22.64
N LEU A 124 8.68 -8.17 -21.49
CA LEU A 124 7.46 -7.59 -20.90
C LEU A 124 6.79 -6.61 -21.87
N GLU A 125 7.57 -5.70 -22.45
CA GLU A 125 7.07 -4.65 -23.34
C GLU A 125 6.46 -5.22 -24.62
N GLU A 126 7.14 -6.18 -25.24
CA GLU A 126 6.60 -6.89 -26.40
C GLU A 126 5.31 -7.65 -26.07
N TYR A 127 5.25 -8.31 -24.91
CA TYR A 127 4.08 -9.06 -24.51
C TYR A 127 2.86 -8.14 -24.39
N VAL A 128 2.99 -7.04 -23.62
CA VAL A 128 1.85 -6.15 -23.37
C VAL A 128 1.44 -5.38 -24.62
N HIS A 129 2.38 -4.98 -25.48
CA HIS A 129 2.06 -4.34 -26.76
C HIS A 129 1.34 -5.26 -27.74
N LYS A 130 1.73 -6.54 -27.82
CA LYS A 130 1.07 -7.54 -28.67
C LYS A 130 -0.29 -7.94 -28.11
N ARG A 131 -0.41 -8.10 -26.78
CA ARG A 131 -1.63 -8.62 -26.13
C ARG A 131 -2.70 -7.55 -25.90
N TYR A 132 -2.30 -6.32 -25.60
CA TYR A 132 -3.16 -5.20 -25.20
C TYR A 132 -2.79 -3.89 -25.94
N PRO A 133 -2.85 -3.88 -27.28
CA PRO A 133 -2.34 -2.78 -28.08
C PRO A 133 -3.00 -1.45 -27.71
N GLY A 134 -2.18 -0.46 -27.33
CA GLY A 134 -2.60 0.88 -26.93
C GLY A 134 -3.24 1.00 -25.54
N LEU A 135 -3.64 -0.10 -24.92
CA LEU A 135 -4.27 -0.13 -23.60
C LEU A 135 -3.23 -0.16 -22.46
N VAL A 136 -2.17 -0.97 -22.61
CA VAL A 136 -1.12 -1.12 -21.60
C VAL A 136 0.14 -0.41 -22.08
N LYS A 137 0.73 0.43 -21.22
CA LYS A 137 1.94 1.21 -21.50
C LYS A 137 3.00 0.93 -20.44
N VAL A 138 4.26 0.89 -20.85
CA VAL A 138 5.41 0.80 -19.92
C VAL A 138 6.09 2.15 -19.82
N VAL A 139 6.33 2.61 -18.60
CA VAL A 139 7.09 3.83 -18.27
C VAL A 139 8.31 3.38 -17.47
N ARG A 140 9.50 3.83 -17.88
CA ARG A 140 10.76 3.44 -17.23
C ARG A 140 11.44 4.64 -16.61
N ASN A 141 11.76 4.54 -15.33
CA ASN A 141 12.62 5.50 -14.66
C ASN A 141 14.08 5.30 -15.12
N GLN A 142 14.83 6.39 -15.24
CA GLN A 142 16.25 6.34 -15.65
C GLN A 142 17.19 5.89 -14.52
N LYS A 143 16.69 5.92 -13.28
CA LYS A 143 17.37 5.44 -12.07
C LYS A 143 16.31 4.95 -11.08
N ARG A 144 16.74 4.22 -10.04
CA ARG A 144 15.84 3.78 -8.98
C ARG A 144 15.46 4.96 -8.09
N GLU A 145 14.22 5.40 -8.17
CA GLU A 145 13.69 6.59 -7.49
C GLU A 145 12.91 6.26 -6.21
N GLY A 146 12.45 5.01 -6.07
CA GLY A 146 11.60 4.54 -4.98
C GLY A 146 10.10 4.61 -5.30
N LEU A 147 9.30 3.92 -4.48
CA LEU A 147 7.85 3.74 -4.66
C LEU A 147 7.12 5.07 -4.88
N ILE A 148 7.52 6.09 -4.12
CA ILE A 148 6.85 7.39 -4.04
C ILE A 148 6.98 8.16 -5.34
N ARG A 149 8.20 8.28 -5.86
CA ARG A 149 8.50 9.02 -7.08
C ARG A 149 8.01 8.24 -8.31
N ALA A 150 8.10 6.91 -8.30
CA ALA A 150 7.51 6.08 -9.35
C ALA A 150 5.98 6.24 -9.46
N ARG A 151 5.25 6.37 -8.33
CA ARG A 151 3.81 6.73 -8.35
C ARG A 151 3.58 8.09 -9.02
N ILE A 152 4.42 9.07 -8.75
CA ILE A 152 4.34 10.40 -9.36
C ILE A 152 4.58 10.33 -10.88
N GLU A 153 5.56 9.55 -11.35
CA GLU A 153 5.78 9.35 -12.79
C GLU A 153 4.58 8.70 -13.48
N GLY A 154 3.98 7.68 -12.86
CA GLY A 154 2.74 7.08 -13.37
C GLY A 154 1.59 8.08 -13.46
N TRP A 155 1.44 8.95 -12.45
CA TRP A 155 0.40 9.99 -12.44
C TRP A 155 0.59 11.03 -13.55
N LYS A 156 1.83 11.42 -13.84
CA LYS A 156 2.16 12.41 -14.88
C LYS A 156 1.66 11.99 -16.26
N VAL A 157 1.86 10.72 -16.61
CA VAL A 157 1.47 10.18 -17.92
C VAL A 157 0.00 9.73 -17.99
N ALA A 158 -0.66 9.53 -16.85
CA ALA A 158 -2.05 9.10 -16.80
C ALA A 158 -3.00 10.15 -17.39
N THR A 159 -4.01 9.68 -18.12
CA THR A 159 -4.99 10.50 -18.85
C THR A 159 -6.42 10.30 -18.37
N GLY A 160 -6.69 9.27 -17.57
CA GLY A 160 -7.98 9.01 -16.94
C GLY A 160 -8.40 10.12 -15.96
N GLN A 161 -9.72 10.24 -15.75
CA GLN A 161 -10.27 11.17 -14.76
C GLN A 161 -9.96 10.72 -13.33
N VAL A 162 -9.88 9.40 -13.13
CA VAL A 162 -9.51 8.73 -11.89
C VAL A 162 -8.21 7.96 -12.11
N THR A 163 -7.34 7.94 -11.10
CA THR A 163 -6.11 7.13 -11.07
C THR A 163 -6.18 6.15 -9.92
N GLY A 164 -5.95 4.87 -10.20
CA GLY A 164 -5.81 3.82 -9.20
C GLY A 164 -4.37 3.35 -9.14
N PHE A 165 -3.74 3.47 -7.98
CA PHE A 165 -2.37 3.01 -7.73
C PHE A 165 -2.42 1.67 -7.02
N PHE A 166 -1.67 0.70 -7.54
CA PHE A 166 -1.62 -0.66 -7.01
C PHE A 166 -0.19 -1.17 -7.04
N ASP A 167 0.15 -2.02 -6.07
CA ASP A 167 1.33 -2.88 -6.18
C ASP A 167 1.18 -3.83 -7.38
N ALA A 168 2.30 -4.25 -7.97
CA ALA A 168 2.29 -5.13 -9.15
C ALA A 168 2.00 -6.61 -8.86
N HIS A 169 1.56 -6.94 -7.64
CA HIS A 169 1.29 -8.28 -7.15
C HIS A 169 -0.10 -8.39 -6.53
N VAL A 170 -1.09 -8.00 -7.32
CA VAL A 170 -2.52 -8.02 -6.96
C VAL A 170 -3.36 -8.79 -7.97
N GLU A 171 -4.54 -9.25 -7.55
CA GLU A 171 -5.56 -9.84 -8.42
C GLU A 171 -6.93 -9.20 -8.15
N PHE A 172 -7.55 -8.66 -9.19
CA PHE A 172 -8.82 -7.94 -9.09
C PHE A 172 -10.02 -8.89 -9.08
N THR A 173 -11.04 -8.57 -8.29
CA THR A 173 -12.33 -9.28 -8.31
C THR A 173 -13.31 -8.62 -9.28
N ALA A 174 -14.27 -9.39 -9.80
CA ALA A 174 -15.32 -8.82 -10.64
C ALA A 174 -16.17 -7.79 -9.89
N GLY A 175 -16.44 -6.65 -10.52
CA GLY A 175 -17.28 -5.58 -9.94
C GLY A 175 -16.59 -4.76 -8.85
N TRP A 176 -15.26 -4.68 -8.87
CA TRP A 176 -14.48 -3.87 -7.94
C TRP A 176 -14.52 -2.37 -8.31
N ALA A 177 -14.56 -2.03 -9.60
CA ALA A 177 -14.31 -0.67 -10.08
C ALA A 177 -15.54 0.24 -9.90
N GLU A 178 -16.73 -0.25 -10.19
CA GLU A 178 -17.99 0.49 -10.16
C GLU A 178 -18.28 1.15 -8.79
N PRO A 179 -18.22 0.43 -7.65
CA PRO A 179 -18.37 1.07 -6.33
C PRO A 179 -17.36 2.18 -6.09
N VAL A 180 -16.10 1.96 -6.46
CA VAL A 180 -15.03 2.95 -6.28
C VAL A 180 -15.30 4.22 -7.08
N LEU A 181 -15.62 4.06 -8.37
CA LEU A 181 -15.84 5.16 -9.28
C LEU A 181 -17.12 5.93 -8.94
N SER A 182 -18.18 5.25 -8.52
CA SER A 182 -19.41 5.87 -8.04
C SER A 182 -19.14 6.78 -6.83
N ARG A 183 -18.38 6.29 -5.84
CA ARG A 183 -18.04 7.08 -4.65
C ARG A 183 -17.20 8.30 -4.97
N ILE A 184 -16.27 8.20 -5.91
CA ILE A 184 -15.45 9.35 -6.35
C ILE A 184 -16.26 10.32 -7.19
N GLN A 185 -17.21 9.85 -8.00
CA GLN A 185 -18.11 10.71 -8.79
C GLN A 185 -19.00 11.57 -7.90
N GLU A 186 -19.55 10.99 -6.83
CA GLU A 186 -20.34 11.71 -5.82
C GLU A 186 -19.54 12.82 -5.13
N ASN A 187 -18.26 12.58 -4.84
CA ASN A 187 -17.37 13.59 -4.29
C ASN A 187 -15.92 13.34 -4.73
N ARG A 188 -15.42 14.21 -5.60
CA ARG A 188 -14.08 14.13 -6.18
C ARG A 188 -12.93 14.20 -5.17
N LYS A 189 -13.20 14.64 -3.93
CA LYS A 189 -12.21 14.76 -2.85
C LYS A 189 -12.11 13.51 -1.96
N ARG A 190 -12.76 12.41 -2.34
CA ARG A 190 -12.61 11.12 -1.68
C ARG A 190 -11.41 10.37 -2.24
N VAL A 191 -10.60 9.81 -1.35
CA VAL A 191 -9.64 8.76 -1.67
C VAL A 191 -10.24 7.44 -1.21
N ILE A 192 -10.31 6.49 -2.12
CA ILE A 192 -10.97 5.22 -1.90
C ILE A 192 -9.95 4.09 -1.84
N LEU A 193 -10.08 3.23 -0.83
CA LEU A 193 -9.31 2.02 -0.68
C LEU A 193 -10.23 0.83 -0.95
N PRO A 194 -9.92 -0.04 -1.92
CA PRO A 194 -10.52 -1.37 -1.97
C PRO A 194 -10.21 -2.13 -0.66
N SER A 195 -11.14 -2.97 -0.22
CA SER A 195 -10.81 -3.98 0.80
C SER A 195 -9.80 -4.96 0.21
N ILE A 196 -8.77 -5.28 0.99
CA ILE A 196 -7.69 -6.16 0.55
C ILE A 196 -7.93 -7.56 1.08
N ASP A 197 -7.84 -8.56 0.20
CA ASP A 197 -7.77 -9.97 0.55
C ASP A 197 -6.33 -10.49 0.45
N ASN A 198 -6.00 -11.56 1.17
CA ASN A 198 -4.65 -12.10 1.17
C ASN A 198 -4.48 -13.17 0.09
N ILE A 199 -3.42 -13.08 -0.69
CA ILE A 199 -2.91 -14.18 -1.51
C ILE A 199 -1.71 -14.76 -0.76
N LYS A 200 -1.86 -16.00 -0.28
CA LYS A 200 -0.79 -16.67 0.46
C LYS A 200 0.48 -16.81 -0.38
N GLN A 201 1.58 -16.42 0.25
CA GLN A 201 2.90 -16.34 -0.38
C GLN A 201 3.48 -17.69 -0.82
N ASP A 202 3.06 -18.79 -0.21
CA ASP A 202 3.58 -20.14 -0.42
C ASP A 202 2.80 -20.94 -1.47
N ASN A 203 1.47 -20.85 -1.43
CA ASN A 203 0.56 -21.70 -2.21
C ASN A 203 -0.46 -20.93 -3.08
N PHE A 204 -0.45 -19.59 -3.06
CA PHE A 204 -1.35 -18.71 -3.83
C PHE A 204 -2.85 -18.88 -3.54
N GLU A 205 -3.21 -19.49 -2.41
CA GLU A 205 -4.58 -19.49 -1.88
C GLU A 205 -5.03 -18.05 -1.59
N VAL A 206 -6.23 -17.70 -2.04
CA VAL A 206 -6.86 -16.42 -1.73
C VAL A 206 -7.69 -16.57 -0.47
N GLN A 207 -7.40 -15.79 0.56
CA GLN A 207 -8.10 -15.78 1.83
C GLN A 207 -8.79 -14.44 2.07
N ARG A 208 -10.03 -14.51 2.54
CA ARG A 208 -10.78 -13.33 2.93
C ARG A 208 -10.12 -12.67 4.14
N TYR A 209 -9.82 -11.39 4.02
CA TYR A 209 -9.52 -10.56 5.19
C TYR A 209 -10.78 -9.82 5.65
N GLU A 210 -10.88 -9.63 6.96
CA GLU A 210 -12.02 -8.95 7.54
C GLU A 210 -12.02 -7.46 7.23
N ASN A 211 -13.22 -6.91 7.09
CA ASN A 211 -13.38 -5.48 6.83
C ASN A 211 -12.86 -4.68 8.02
N SER A 212 -11.88 -3.82 7.76
CA SER A 212 -11.18 -3.05 8.77
C SER A 212 -10.98 -1.62 8.29
N ALA A 213 -10.89 -0.68 9.22
CA ALA A 213 -10.29 0.62 8.94
C ALA A 213 -8.76 0.51 9.09
N HIS A 214 -8.04 1.55 8.69
CA HIS A 214 -6.58 1.61 8.82
C HIS A 214 -6.17 2.79 9.72
N GLY A 215 -5.39 2.47 10.75
CA GLY A 215 -4.78 3.42 11.66
C GLY A 215 -3.26 3.35 11.61
N TYR A 216 -2.61 3.97 12.59
CA TYR A 216 -1.15 3.92 12.73
C TYR A 216 -0.70 4.23 14.15
N SER A 217 0.50 3.75 14.50
CA SER A 217 1.21 4.09 15.75
C SER A 217 2.02 5.39 15.61
N TRP A 218 2.60 5.92 16.69
CA TRP A 218 3.38 7.17 16.63
C TRP A 218 4.69 7.06 15.86
N GLU A 219 5.21 5.86 15.63
CA GLU A 219 6.30 5.59 14.70
C GLU A 219 5.86 5.74 13.22
N LEU A 220 4.56 5.94 12.98
CA LEU A 220 3.88 5.96 11.68
C LEU A 220 3.87 4.59 10.98
N TRP A 221 3.80 3.51 11.77
CA TRP A 221 3.51 2.18 11.25
C TRP A 221 2.01 2.00 11.03
N CYS A 222 1.63 1.64 9.82
CA CYS A 222 0.24 1.33 9.49
C CYS A 222 -0.23 0.05 10.20
N MET A 223 -1.47 0.05 10.65
CA MET A 223 -2.12 -1.11 11.27
C MET A 223 -3.60 -1.17 10.89
N TYR A 224 -4.16 -2.37 10.93
CA TYR A 224 -5.60 -2.56 10.87
C TYR A 224 -6.22 -2.15 12.22
N ILE A 225 -7.31 -1.41 12.16
CA ILE A 225 -8.11 -1.02 13.33
C ILE A 225 -9.58 -1.39 13.09
N SER A 226 -10.34 -1.48 14.18
CA SER A 226 -11.78 -1.71 14.10
C SER A 226 -12.45 -0.60 13.29
N PRO A 227 -13.46 -0.92 12.45
CA PRO A 227 -14.33 0.09 11.87
C PRO A 227 -14.90 1.05 12.93
N PRO A 228 -15.17 2.31 12.57
CA PRO A 228 -15.82 3.27 13.45
C PRO A 228 -17.13 2.75 14.05
N LYS A 229 -17.47 3.21 15.26
CA LYS A 229 -18.66 2.75 15.99
C LYS A 229 -19.95 2.91 15.19
N ASP A 230 -20.11 4.02 14.47
CA ASP A 230 -21.28 4.30 13.63
C ASP A 230 -21.46 3.29 12.48
N TRP A 231 -20.36 2.71 11.98
CA TRP A 231 -20.43 1.62 11.01
C TRP A 231 -20.96 0.32 11.65
N TRP A 232 -20.52 0.00 12.87
CA TRP A 232 -21.04 -1.14 13.63
C TRP A 232 -22.50 -0.97 14.00
N ASP A 233 -22.89 0.23 14.47
CA ASP A 233 -24.26 0.56 14.85
C ASP A 233 -25.21 0.47 13.64
N ALA A 234 -24.72 0.73 12.42
CA ALA A 234 -25.51 0.59 11.19
C ALA A 234 -25.79 -0.87 10.79
N GLY A 235 -24.98 -1.83 11.24
CA GLY A 235 -25.19 -3.26 11.03
C GLY A 235 -25.15 -3.74 9.57
N ASP A 236 -24.62 -2.92 8.65
CA ASP A 236 -24.56 -3.24 7.22
C ASP A 236 -23.10 -3.34 6.73
N PRO A 237 -22.60 -4.57 6.46
CA PRO A 237 -21.21 -4.78 6.08
C PRO A 237 -20.88 -4.29 4.66
N SER A 238 -21.86 -3.82 3.88
CA SER A 238 -21.64 -3.21 2.57
C SER A 238 -21.29 -1.73 2.62
N LEU A 239 -21.51 -1.07 3.77
CA LEU A 239 -21.29 0.37 3.89
C LEU A 239 -19.80 0.73 3.84
N PRO A 240 -19.45 1.90 3.26
CA PRO A 240 -18.10 2.46 3.32
C PRO A 240 -17.62 2.61 4.77
N ILE A 241 -16.35 2.29 5.01
CA ILE A 241 -15.70 2.43 6.31
C ILE A 241 -14.81 3.66 6.27
N ARG A 242 -15.10 4.67 7.09
CA ARG A 242 -14.22 5.83 7.25
C ARG A 242 -12.88 5.38 7.86
N THR A 243 -11.77 5.82 7.27
CA THR A 243 -10.43 5.38 7.70
C THR A 243 -9.48 6.57 7.92
N PRO A 244 -8.73 6.61 9.05
CA PRO A 244 -7.72 7.63 9.29
C PRO A 244 -6.57 7.64 8.27
N ALA A 245 -6.08 6.45 7.94
CA ALA A 245 -4.95 6.25 7.05
C ALA A 245 -5.28 5.22 5.97
N MET A 246 -4.25 4.84 5.21
CA MET A 246 -4.33 3.77 4.23
C MET A 246 -3.17 2.80 4.38
N ILE A 247 -3.44 1.52 4.11
CA ILE A 247 -2.38 0.58 3.80
C ILE A 247 -1.73 0.96 2.47
N GLY A 248 -0.41 0.83 2.40
CA GLY A 248 0.36 1.34 1.26
C GLY A 248 0.11 0.62 -0.08
N CYS A 249 -0.55 -0.55 -0.10
CA CYS A 249 -0.60 -1.40 -1.31
C CYS A 249 -1.55 -0.89 -2.42
N SER A 250 -2.60 -0.15 -2.08
CA SER A 250 -3.47 0.44 -3.11
C SER A 250 -4.30 1.62 -2.63
N PHE A 251 -4.63 2.51 -3.57
CA PHE A 251 -5.64 3.55 -3.40
C PHE A 251 -6.12 4.07 -4.75
N VAL A 252 -7.34 4.60 -4.79
CA VAL A 252 -7.97 5.17 -5.98
C VAL A 252 -8.44 6.59 -5.68
N VAL A 253 -8.11 7.52 -6.57
CA VAL A 253 -8.33 8.95 -6.34
C VAL A 253 -8.63 9.68 -7.64
N ASN A 254 -9.42 10.75 -7.57
CA ASN A 254 -9.56 11.67 -8.69
C ASN A 254 -8.20 12.29 -9.06
N ARG A 255 -7.80 12.18 -10.34
CA ARG A 255 -6.46 12.58 -10.80
C ARG A 255 -6.15 14.04 -10.51
N LYS A 256 -7.12 14.94 -10.74
CA LYS A 256 -6.97 16.38 -10.51
C LYS A 256 -6.85 16.69 -9.02
N PHE A 257 -7.72 16.10 -8.20
CA PHE A 257 -7.65 16.27 -6.75
C PHE A 257 -6.30 15.82 -6.18
N PHE A 258 -5.76 14.69 -6.64
CA PHE A 258 -4.44 14.23 -6.20
C PHE A 258 -3.33 15.24 -6.50
N GLY A 259 -3.37 15.87 -7.69
CA GLY A 259 -2.46 16.96 -8.04
C GLY A 259 -2.68 18.24 -7.20
N GLU A 260 -3.94 18.61 -6.94
CA GLU A 260 -4.30 19.78 -6.12
C GLU A 260 -3.76 19.67 -4.68
N ILE A 261 -3.73 18.46 -4.11
CA ILE A 261 -3.16 18.21 -2.78
C ILE A 261 -1.66 17.91 -2.80
N GLY A 262 -0.98 18.15 -3.93
CA GLY A 262 0.48 18.05 -4.06
C GLY A 262 1.03 16.62 -4.06
N LEU A 263 0.27 15.64 -4.56
CA LEU A 263 0.69 14.24 -4.74
C LEU A 263 1.26 13.61 -3.46
N LEU A 264 2.19 12.67 -3.55
CA LEU A 264 3.03 12.25 -2.42
C LEU A 264 4.22 13.20 -2.22
N ASP A 265 4.95 13.09 -1.11
CA ASP A 265 6.12 13.93 -0.85
C ASP A 265 7.35 13.42 -1.61
N PRO A 266 7.81 14.10 -2.68
CA PRO A 266 8.97 13.64 -3.45
C PRO A 266 10.29 13.73 -2.67
N GLY A 267 10.32 14.39 -1.51
CA GLY A 267 11.48 14.42 -0.62
C GLY A 267 11.60 13.20 0.30
N MET A 268 10.60 12.31 0.31
CA MET A 268 10.69 11.01 0.98
C MET A 268 11.48 10.01 0.14
N ASP A 269 12.23 9.15 0.81
CA ASP A 269 13.12 8.19 0.15
C ASP A 269 12.62 6.75 0.28
N VAL A 270 12.77 6.00 -0.81
CA VAL A 270 12.54 4.55 -0.92
C VAL A 270 11.11 4.11 -0.58
N TYR A 271 10.77 4.03 0.72
CA TYR A 271 9.54 3.46 1.25
C TYR A 271 9.31 3.90 2.70
N GLY A 272 8.06 4.06 3.10
CA GLY A 272 7.63 4.20 4.49
C GLY A 272 7.14 5.61 4.81
N GLY A 273 6.01 5.69 5.51
CA GLY A 273 5.39 6.94 5.97
C GLY A 273 4.54 7.66 4.91
N GLU A 274 4.69 7.34 3.62
CA GLU A 274 3.97 8.03 2.52
C GLU A 274 2.47 7.78 2.55
N ASN A 275 2.08 6.57 2.95
CA ASN A 275 0.69 6.14 3.09
C ASN A 275 0.01 6.85 4.29
N ILE A 276 0.76 7.10 5.36
CA ILE A 276 0.29 7.84 6.54
C ILE A 276 0.23 9.33 6.25
N GLU A 277 1.25 9.89 5.59
CA GLU A 277 1.28 11.28 5.14
C GLU A 277 0.09 11.62 4.26
N LEU A 278 -0.22 10.75 3.29
CA LEU A 278 -1.35 10.95 2.41
C LEU A 278 -2.67 10.97 3.20
N GLY A 279 -2.84 10.06 4.17
CA GLY A 279 -4.05 10.02 4.99
C GLY A 279 -4.25 11.28 5.83
N ILE A 280 -3.21 11.70 6.55
CA ILE A 280 -3.24 12.94 7.34
C ILE A 280 -3.54 14.13 6.42
N LYS A 281 -2.84 14.25 5.30
CA LYS A 281 -3.00 15.35 4.35
C LYS A 281 -4.41 15.43 3.76
N VAL A 282 -4.97 14.31 3.30
CA VAL A 282 -6.31 14.27 2.71
C VAL A 282 -7.34 14.80 3.71
N TRP A 283 -7.30 14.31 4.96
CA TRP A 283 -8.23 14.73 6.00
C TRP A 283 -8.05 16.19 6.41
N LEU A 284 -6.81 16.62 6.65
CA LEU A 284 -6.53 17.99 7.06
C LEU A 284 -6.90 19.00 5.97
N CYS A 285 -6.76 18.64 4.70
CA CYS A 285 -6.96 19.54 3.57
C CYS A 285 -8.35 19.39 2.90
N GLY A 286 -9.33 18.85 3.63
CA GLY A 286 -10.75 18.88 3.25
C GLY A 286 -11.21 17.80 2.26
N GLY A 287 -10.45 16.72 2.14
CA GLY A 287 -10.90 15.46 1.56
C GLY A 287 -11.34 14.46 2.63
N SER A 288 -11.57 13.21 2.21
CA SER A 288 -11.85 12.09 3.11
C SER A 288 -11.31 10.78 2.56
N MET A 289 -11.14 9.79 3.44
CA MET A 289 -10.71 8.45 3.06
C MET A 289 -11.70 7.38 3.52
N GLU A 290 -11.94 6.40 2.64
CA GLU A 290 -12.89 5.32 2.87
C GLU A 290 -12.35 3.98 2.38
N VAL A 291 -12.50 2.92 3.17
CA VAL A 291 -12.38 1.53 2.70
C VAL A 291 -13.75 1.08 2.21
N LEU A 292 -13.83 0.45 1.03
CA LEU A 292 -15.08 -0.04 0.45
C LEU A 292 -15.17 -1.56 0.48
N PRO A 293 -15.99 -2.15 1.38
CA PRO A 293 -16.24 -3.60 1.40
C PRO A 293 -16.74 -4.20 0.09
N CYS A 294 -17.46 -3.42 -0.72
CA CYS A 294 -17.98 -3.83 -2.03
C CYS A 294 -16.93 -3.82 -3.15
N SER A 295 -15.73 -3.28 -2.93
CA SER A 295 -14.61 -3.32 -3.87
C SER A 295 -13.49 -4.13 -3.26
N ARG A 296 -13.18 -5.31 -3.81
CA ARG A 296 -12.14 -6.18 -3.27
C ARG A 296 -11.02 -6.45 -4.26
N VAL A 297 -9.78 -6.41 -3.76
CA VAL A 297 -8.56 -6.73 -4.51
C VAL A 297 -7.72 -7.64 -3.65
N ALA A 298 -7.28 -8.77 -4.19
CA ALA A 298 -6.40 -9.68 -3.47
C ALA A 298 -4.93 -9.24 -3.67
N HIS A 299 -4.10 -9.30 -2.64
CA HIS A 299 -2.70 -8.86 -2.64
C HIS A 299 -1.79 -9.96 -2.09
N ILE A 300 -0.63 -10.18 -2.71
CA ILE A 300 0.35 -11.15 -2.22
C ILE A 300 1.06 -10.60 -0.98
N GLU A 301 0.77 -11.18 0.18
CA GLU A 301 1.55 -10.93 1.40
C GLU A 301 2.97 -11.47 1.20
N ARG A 302 3.99 -10.72 1.62
CA ARG A 302 5.39 -11.18 1.50
C ARG A 302 5.92 -11.60 2.85
N LYS A 303 6.67 -12.70 2.88
CA LYS A 303 7.44 -13.08 4.08
C LYS A 303 8.59 -12.11 4.37
N LYS A 304 9.15 -11.47 3.33
CA LYS A 304 10.23 -10.50 3.43
C LYS A 304 10.11 -9.44 2.34
N LYS A 305 10.46 -8.20 2.65
CA LYS A 305 10.56 -7.10 1.68
C LYS A 305 11.96 -7.12 1.02
N PRO A 306 12.08 -7.36 -0.29
CA PRO A 306 13.39 -7.54 -0.95
C PRO A 306 14.06 -6.22 -1.39
N TYR A 307 13.45 -5.06 -1.11
CA TYR A 307 13.79 -3.80 -1.79
C TYR A 307 15.04 -3.08 -1.27
N ASN A 308 15.34 -3.17 0.03
CA ASN A 308 16.49 -2.49 0.63
C ASN A 308 16.87 -3.10 1.99
N SER A 309 18.15 -3.10 2.35
CA SER A 309 18.65 -3.59 3.64
C SER A 309 18.50 -2.59 4.79
N ASN A 310 18.40 -1.28 4.51
CA ASN A 310 18.32 -0.22 5.53
C ASN A 310 16.94 0.48 5.56
N ILE A 311 15.86 -0.30 5.54
CA ILE A 311 14.49 0.23 5.57
C ILE A 311 14.23 1.06 6.85
N GLY A 312 14.86 0.70 7.97
CA GLY A 312 14.70 1.40 9.25
C GLY A 312 15.11 2.86 9.20
N PHE A 313 16.26 3.18 8.59
CA PHE A 313 16.72 4.57 8.45
C PHE A 313 15.75 5.40 7.59
N TYR A 314 15.37 4.90 6.41
CA TYR A 314 14.48 5.63 5.51
C TYR A 314 13.10 5.85 6.11
N THR A 315 12.54 4.82 6.77
CA THR A 315 11.22 4.94 7.41
C THR A 315 11.25 5.98 8.54
N LYS A 316 12.31 5.98 9.36
CA LYS A 316 12.51 6.99 10.41
C LYS A 316 12.63 8.40 9.84
N ARG A 317 13.47 8.60 8.81
CA ARG A 317 13.64 9.90 8.14
C ARG A 317 12.31 10.41 7.55
N ASN A 318 11.60 9.56 6.83
CA ASN A 318 10.32 9.90 6.23
C ASN A 318 9.28 10.24 7.30
N ALA A 319 9.22 9.49 8.41
CA ALA A 319 8.31 9.77 9.51
C ALA A 319 8.54 11.15 10.14
N LEU A 320 9.81 11.55 10.31
CA LEU A 320 10.14 12.90 10.78
C LEU A 320 9.73 13.99 9.79
N ARG A 321 9.83 13.76 8.47
CA ARG A 321 9.29 14.68 7.47
C ARG A 321 7.78 14.86 7.62
N VAL A 322 7.03 13.78 7.86
CA VAL A 322 5.58 13.86 8.12
C VAL A 322 5.32 14.69 9.38
N ALA A 323 6.04 14.38 10.47
CA ALA A 323 5.88 15.03 11.76
C ALA A 323 6.09 16.55 11.66
N GLU A 324 7.18 16.97 11.00
CA GLU A 324 7.56 18.38 10.85
C GLU A 324 6.66 19.20 9.93
N VAL A 325 5.86 18.56 9.07
CA VAL A 325 4.93 19.24 8.16
C VAL A 325 3.51 19.22 8.68
N TRP A 326 3.06 18.08 9.22
CA TRP A 326 1.63 17.80 9.39
C TRP A 326 1.17 17.64 10.83
N MET A 327 2.08 17.39 11.78
CA MET A 327 1.70 16.93 13.13
C MET A 327 1.75 18.03 14.20
N ASP A 328 2.09 19.27 13.85
CA ASP A 328 2.13 20.40 14.78
C ASP A 328 2.95 20.07 16.04
N ASP A 329 2.47 20.38 17.25
CA ASP A 329 3.15 20.08 18.51
C ASP A 329 3.21 18.56 18.83
N TYR A 330 2.34 17.76 18.19
CA TYR A 330 2.34 16.31 18.30
C TYR A 330 3.48 15.64 17.54
N LYS A 331 4.30 16.41 16.82
CA LYS A 331 5.56 15.88 16.28
C LYS A 331 6.41 15.25 17.38
N SER A 332 6.40 15.80 18.59
CA SER A 332 7.12 15.27 19.76
C SER A 332 6.82 13.78 20.01
N HIS A 333 5.59 13.31 19.80
CA HIS A 333 5.22 11.90 19.96
C HIS A 333 5.96 10.98 18.98
N VAL A 334 6.20 11.45 17.75
CA VAL A 334 6.99 10.71 16.74
C VAL A 334 8.45 10.61 17.17
N TYR A 335 9.00 11.68 17.74
CA TYR A 335 10.39 11.72 18.19
C TYR A 335 10.59 10.76 19.37
N ILE A 336 9.66 10.79 20.33
CA ILE A 336 9.63 9.87 21.46
C ILE A 336 9.51 8.42 21.00
N ALA A 337 8.59 8.14 20.06
CA ALA A 337 8.36 6.79 19.55
C ALA A 337 9.60 6.19 18.85
N TRP A 338 10.40 7.03 18.18
CA TRP A 338 11.67 6.63 17.58
C TRP A 338 12.88 6.72 18.52
N ASN A 339 12.66 7.04 19.80
CA ASN A 339 13.68 7.26 20.82
C ASN A 339 14.73 8.32 20.39
N LEU A 340 14.26 9.45 19.88
CA LEU A 340 15.10 10.54 19.37
C LEU A 340 15.04 11.77 20.29
N PRO A 341 16.16 12.49 20.46
CA PRO A 341 16.15 13.82 21.09
C PRO A 341 15.16 14.77 20.40
N LEU A 342 14.38 15.51 21.19
CA LEU A 342 13.44 16.52 20.65
C LEU A 342 14.17 17.66 19.93
N GLU A 343 15.35 18.01 20.43
CA GLU A 343 16.24 18.99 19.82
C GLU A 343 17.40 18.28 19.16
N ASN A 344 17.70 18.63 17.90
CA ASN A 344 18.82 18.08 17.13
C ASN A 344 18.82 16.53 17.07
N PRO A 345 17.80 15.90 16.45
CA PRO A 345 17.67 14.44 16.40
C PRO A 345 18.77 13.71 15.60
N GLY A 346 19.74 14.45 15.02
CA GLY A 346 20.85 13.90 14.25
C GLY A 346 20.46 13.31 12.89
N ILE A 347 19.24 13.55 12.43
CA ILE A 347 18.71 13.03 11.17
C ILE A 347 18.39 14.20 10.25
N ASP A 348 19.06 14.26 9.11
CA ASP A 348 18.74 15.23 8.07
C ASP A 348 17.48 14.81 7.30
N ILE A 349 16.38 15.51 7.58
CA ILE A 349 15.10 15.30 6.92
C ILE A 349 14.99 16.04 5.57
N GLY A 350 16.00 16.82 5.18
CA GLY A 350 15.97 17.67 3.98
C GLY A 350 14.98 18.83 4.07
N ASP A 351 14.83 19.59 2.98
CA ASP A 351 13.89 20.71 2.94
C ASP A 351 12.43 20.23 2.90
N VAL A 352 11.58 20.90 3.66
CA VAL A 352 10.13 20.68 3.76
C VAL A 352 9.33 21.98 3.52
N SER A 353 10.00 23.06 3.10
CA SER A 353 9.42 24.38 2.90
C SER A 353 8.22 24.37 1.93
N GLU A 354 8.35 23.67 0.79
CA GLU A 354 7.28 23.52 -0.19
C GLU A 354 6.05 22.80 0.39
N ARG A 355 6.27 21.76 1.20
CA ARG A 355 5.17 21.00 1.82
C ARG A 355 4.44 21.84 2.87
N ARG A 356 5.17 22.65 3.64
CA ARG A 356 4.58 23.63 4.59
C ARG A 356 3.83 24.74 3.86
N ALA A 357 4.36 25.25 2.75
CA ALA A 357 3.71 26.26 1.92
C ALA A 357 2.40 25.73 1.31
N LEU A 358 2.41 24.49 0.82
CA LEU A 358 1.22 23.78 0.34
C LEU A 358 0.16 23.63 1.44
N ARG A 359 0.54 23.17 2.63
CA ARG A 359 -0.38 23.05 3.77
C ARG A 359 -1.06 24.39 4.10
N LYS A 360 -0.29 25.49 4.05
CA LYS A 360 -0.80 26.85 4.27
C LYS A 360 -1.73 27.31 3.14
N SER A 361 -1.37 27.09 1.88
CA SER A 361 -2.15 27.55 0.71
C SER A 361 -3.51 26.85 0.62
N LEU A 362 -3.56 25.57 0.96
CA LEU A 362 -4.79 24.77 1.02
C LEU A 362 -5.65 25.06 2.26
N LYS A 363 -5.17 25.90 3.20
CA LYS A 363 -5.83 26.24 4.47
C LYS A 363 -6.21 24.97 5.25
N CYS A 364 -5.28 24.02 5.29
CA CYS A 364 -5.52 22.75 5.98
C CYS A 364 -5.70 22.98 7.48
N LYS A 365 -6.48 22.09 8.11
CA LYS A 365 -6.72 22.09 9.55
C LYS A 365 -5.44 21.74 10.33
N ASN A 366 -5.47 21.95 11.64
CA ASN A 366 -4.39 21.51 12.53
C ASN A 366 -4.53 20.02 12.88
N PHE A 367 -3.45 19.42 13.35
CA PHE A 367 -3.39 18.00 13.68
C PHE A 367 -4.25 17.66 14.91
N GLN A 368 -4.46 18.61 15.82
CA GLN A 368 -5.43 18.48 16.91
C GLN A 368 -6.82 18.10 16.38
N TRP A 369 -7.31 18.84 15.36
CA TRP A 369 -8.61 18.55 14.75
C TRP A 369 -8.66 17.14 14.17
N TYR A 370 -7.58 16.67 13.54
CA TYR A 370 -7.48 15.31 13.01
C TYR A 370 -7.61 14.27 14.12
N LEU A 371 -6.88 14.43 15.22
CA LEU A 371 -6.98 13.54 16.37
C LEU A 371 -8.38 13.56 17.00
N ASP A 372 -9.08 14.69 17.00
CA ASP A 372 -10.41 14.78 17.63
C ASP A 372 -11.55 14.26 16.75
N HIS A 373 -11.42 14.33 15.42
CA HIS A 373 -12.53 14.05 14.50
C HIS A 373 -12.31 12.86 13.57
N VAL A 374 -11.05 12.49 13.33
CA VAL A 374 -10.67 11.45 12.37
C VAL A 374 -10.11 10.24 13.10
N TYR A 375 -9.19 10.43 14.05
CA TYR A 375 -8.56 9.33 14.78
C TYR A 375 -8.55 9.53 16.32
N PRO A 376 -9.73 9.62 16.97
CA PRO A 376 -9.85 9.82 18.42
C PRO A 376 -9.29 8.70 19.28
N GLU A 377 -9.18 7.48 18.73
CA GLU A 377 -8.66 6.30 19.43
C GLU A 377 -7.12 6.31 19.54
N MET A 378 -6.42 7.19 18.81
CA MET A 378 -4.97 7.29 18.88
C MET A 378 -4.54 7.81 20.27
N ARG A 379 -3.80 6.98 21.01
CA ARG A 379 -3.31 7.32 22.35
C ARG A 379 -2.46 8.59 22.31
N ARG A 380 -2.67 9.53 23.23
CA ARG A 380 -1.89 10.78 23.32
C ARG A 380 -1.01 10.76 24.57
N TYR A 381 0.28 11.06 24.41
CA TYR A 381 1.20 11.26 25.53
C TYR A 381 1.21 12.74 25.94
N ASN A 382 0.24 13.13 26.76
CA ASN A 382 0.19 14.49 27.30
C ASN A 382 1.02 14.53 28.59
N ASN A 383 1.78 15.62 28.81
CA ASN A 383 2.57 15.84 30.02
C ASN A 383 3.66 14.78 30.28
N THR A 384 4.35 14.32 29.23
CA THR A 384 5.52 13.43 29.37
C THR A 384 6.60 14.09 30.22
N VAL A 385 6.85 13.56 31.42
CA VAL A 385 7.88 14.08 32.36
C VAL A 385 9.29 13.71 31.89
N ALA A 386 9.47 12.48 31.42
CA ALA A 386 10.72 11.96 30.89
C ALA A 386 10.43 10.83 29.89
N TYR A 387 11.34 10.64 28.93
CA TYR A 387 11.38 9.51 28.02
C TYR A 387 12.86 9.22 27.69
N GLY A 388 13.14 8.01 27.22
CA GLY A 388 14.49 7.57 26.91
C GLY A 388 14.76 6.20 27.52
N GLU A 389 16.04 5.88 27.68
CA GLU A 389 16.50 4.60 28.18
C GLU A 389 16.49 4.50 29.72
N LEU A 390 16.11 3.34 30.24
CA LEU A 390 16.22 3.03 31.68
C LEU A 390 17.48 2.22 31.99
N ARG A 391 18.56 2.91 32.39
CA ARG A 391 19.86 2.28 32.71
C ARG A 391 19.92 1.72 34.12
N ASN A 392 20.51 0.54 34.25
CA ASN A 392 20.82 -0.05 35.55
C ASN A 392 22.02 0.66 36.20
N ASN A 393 21.83 1.26 37.38
CA ASN A 393 22.88 2.00 38.07
C ASN A 393 24.06 1.13 38.55
N LYS A 394 23.86 -0.18 38.71
CA LYS A 394 24.90 -1.16 39.09
C LYS A 394 25.59 -1.80 37.89
N ALA A 395 25.00 -1.70 36.70
CA ALA A 395 25.54 -2.23 35.44
C ALA A 395 25.30 -1.21 34.31
N LYS A 396 26.24 -0.27 34.16
CA LYS A 396 26.06 0.94 33.33
C LYS A 396 25.82 0.67 31.84
N ASP A 397 26.24 -0.49 31.35
CA ASP A 397 26.09 -0.90 29.95
C ASP A 397 24.80 -1.71 29.72
N VAL A 398 23.92 -1.80 30.73
CA VAL A 398 22.71 -2.62 30.72
C VAL A 398 21.48 -1.74 30.95
N CYS A 399 20.51 -1.88 30.06
CA CYS A 399 19.24 -1.17 30.06
C CYS A 399 18.09 -2.15 30.32
N LEU A 400 16.98 -1.64 30.85
CA LEU A 400 15.70 -2.31 30.74
C LEU A 400 15.37 -2.46 29.25
N ASP A 401 14.74 -3.57 28.87
CA ASP A 401 14.33 -3.83 27.50
C ASP A 401 13.02 -4.61 27.54
N GLN A 402 12.14 -4.39 26.56
CA GLN A 402 10.88 -5.12 26.45
C GLN A 402 11.09 -6.64 26.30
N GLY A 403 12.22 -7.05 25.71
CA GLY A 403 12.54 -8.45 25.45
C GLY A 403 11.65 -9.09 24.37
N PRO A 404 11.69 -10.43 24.24
CA PRO A 404 10.88 -11.15 23.27
C PRO A 404 9.37 -10.95 23.52
N LEU A 405 8.61 -10.70 22.45
CA LEU A 405 7.16 -10.44 22.51
C LEU A 405 6.36 -11.58 23.16
N GLU A 406 6.84 -12.82 23.08
CA GLU A 406 6.12 -14.04 23.51
C GLU A 406 5.94 -14.14 25.03
N ASN A 407 6.88 -13.62 25.81
CA ASN A 407 6.89 -13.79 27.27
C ASN A 407 6.36 -12.58 28.03
N HIS A 408 6.13 -11.45 27.36
CA HIS A 408 5.71 -10.16 27.95
C HIS A 408 6.48 -9.78 29.23
N THR A 409 7.73 -10.24 29.36
CA THR A 409 8.55 -10.07 30.56
C THR A 409 9.74 -9.22 30.14
N ALA A 410 9.83 -8.02 30.72
CA ALA A 410 10.96 -7.15 30.48
C ALA A 410 12.26 -7.81 30.95
N ILE A 411 13.33 -7.60 30.19
CA ILE A 411 14.65 -8.16 30.44
C ILE A 411 15.67 -7.05 30.70
N LEU A 412 16.84 -7.44 31.17
CA LEU A 412 18.02 -6.60 31.16
C LEU A 412 18.85 -6.94 29.92
N TYR A 413 19.14 -5.96 29.08
CA TYR A 413 19.84 -6.13 27.81
C TYR A 413 20.93 -5.07 27.63
N PRO A 414 22.00 -5.32 26.84
CA PRO A 414 22.95 -4.26 26.49
C PRO A 414 22.23 -3.02 25.94
N CYS A 415 22.59 -1.85 26.48
CA CYS A 415 22.03 -0.58 26.01
C CYS A 415 22.43 -0.38 24.55
N HIS A 416 21.46 -0.31 23.65
CA HIS A 416 21.70 -0.25 22.21
C HIS A 416 21.22 1.05 21.56
N GLY A 417 20.23 1.73 22.13
CA GLY A 417 19.65 2.94 21.54
C GLY A 417 19.01 2.76 20.15
N TRP A 418 18.89 1.52 19.65
CA TRP A 418 18.28 1.21 18.35
C TRP A 418 16.75 1.31 18.32
N GLY A 419 16.12 1.27 19.50
CA GLY A 419 14.69 1.40 19.71
C GLY A 419 14.39 1.78 21.16
N PRO A 420 13.11 1.82 21.57
CA PRO A 420 12.73 2.01 22.97
C PRO A 420 13.33 0.90 23.85
N GLN A 421 14.02 1.28 24.93
CA GLN A 421 14.59 0.41 25.96
C GLN A 421 14.18 0.90 27.36
#